data_AF-A0AAD9YC19-F1
#
_entry.id   AF-A0AAD9YC19-F1
#
_cell.length_a   1.000
_cell.length_b   1.000
_cell.length_c   1.000
_cell.angle_alpha   90.00
_cell.angle_beta   90.00
_cell.angle_gamma   90.00
#
_symmetry.space_group_name_H-M   'P 1'
#
loop_
_entity.id
_entity.type
_entity.pdbx_description
1 polymer ?
#
loop_
_entity_poly.entity_id
_entity_poly.type
_entity_poly.pdbx_seq_one_letter_code
_entity_poly.pdbx_strand_id
1 'polypeptide(L)'
;MEILAVAFVWLLAVISAYLLTLRRASFRTPPPPQPVKPPYLIPGISHLAAVLFSTESFLRSLQRQFQGKIITLSSILPMYYVLPGENIQAIFRKSDDNLLPAPSLLDSLQIFFGLPDEDAAVFDHIGISHFEQTRIDTRYHTHHSDPSRRVMEHQRKDFAKYLSGHNLRQTMHQYADIFRQSVWPRDTNRHESIHIPDLYNFLRDTIFRAEVEALYGNQMFEACPSLCADFWAFYDAFPVISRQSLQLLFRSHYATRDRIIRNFINWRGAQGSPALSFPSTTEDISYGTPYVRDMVRRHEALGFSEAGIASVMLGYLFVGTANTVPAAIWMVLHILRDASLTSRIRSELGILPGKQPQLDVGLLIKAPLLNSVYREVLRLHVAGTVGRKSPLHGVQLRDGRVLLPEVPVMSSSWLGGLDESFWNTGATVEGVPEHPVDAFWAERFLAYEDDPMSGPIRRHDHEPAKEKTAPKTADDDAKARLVSAGIQNHWFPFGGGAGKCPGELLAKSTILVTAFLVLSELEVEIVDNEQAAFTVPKHRALPFGSHAFEREIAVRVHRRLSAPLCDEWVAAAA
;
A
#
# COMPACT_ATOMS: atom_id res chain seq x y z
N MET A 1 0.96 -54.51 61.86
CA MET A 1 1.42 -53.24 62.46
C MET A 1 2.43 -52.52 61.56
N GLU A 2 3.47 -53.19 61.07
CA GLU A 2 4.51 -52.56 60.22
C GLU A 2 4.01 -52.06 58.85
N ILE A 3 3.12 -52.79 58.17
CA ILE A 3 2.58 -52.38 56.86
C ILE A 3 1.75 -51.08 56.95
N LEU A 4 1.01 -50.89 58.06
CA LEU A 4 0.21 -49.69 58.32
C LEU A 4 1.09 -48.47 58.62
N ALA A 5 2.23 -48.66 59.31
CA ALA A 5 3.19 -47.59 59.56
C ALA A 5 3.88 -47.12 58.27
N VAL A 6 4.27 -48.07 57.40
CA VAL A 6 4.87 -47.75 56.10
C VAL A 6 3.86 -47.02 55.19
N ALA A 7 2.61 -47.48 55.15
CA ALA A 7 1.55 -46.83 54.37
C ALA A 7 1.26 -45.40 54.87
N PHE A 8 1.29 -45.17 56.19
CA PHE A 8 1.06 -43.85 56.78
C PHE A 8 2.22 -42.87 56.49
N VAL A 9 3.48 -43.32 56.56
CA VAL A 9 4.64 -42.50 56.19
C VAL A 9 4.63 -42.17 54.69
N TRP A 10 4.25 -43.13 53.84
CA TRP A 10 4.09 -42.90 52.41
C TRP A 10 2.98 -41.87 52.11
N LEU A 11 1.84 -41.98 52.78
CA LEU A 11 0.73 -41.05 52.63
C LEU A 11 1.13 -39.62 53.06
N LEU A 12 1.86 -39.47 54.18
CA LEU A 12 2.37 -38.18 54.63
C LEU A 12 3.42 -37.58 53.69
N ALA A 13 4.26 -38.41 53.08
CA ALA A 13 5.22 -37.96 52.07
C ALA A 13 4.52 -37.47 50.79
N VAL A 14 3.49 -38.18 50.33
CA VAL A 14 2.67 -37.78 49.18
C VAL A 14 1.90 -36.48 49.47
N ILE A 15 1.29 -36.36 50.65
CA ILE A 15 0.58 -35.13 51.06
C ILE A 15 1.56 -33.96 51.16
N SER A 16 2.75 -34.15 51.75
CA SER A 16 3.75 -33.09 51.85
C SER A 16 4.30 -32.68 50.49
N ALA A 17 4.56 -33.64 49.59
CA ALA A 17 4.95 -33.36 48.22
C ALA A 17 3.85 -32.59 47.47
N TYR A 18 2.58 -32.98 47.63
CA TYR A 18 1.44 -32.30 47.03
C TYR A 18 1.29 -30.86 47.55
N LEU A 19 1.39 -30.65 48.86
CA LEU A 19 1.35 -29.32 49.48
C LEU A 19 2.53 -28.44 49.05
N LEU A 20 3.74 -29.00 48.93
CA LEU A 20 4.91 -28.28 48.39
C LEU A 20 4.73 -27.91 46.91
N THR A 21 4.06 -28.77 46.12
CA THR A 21 3.74 -28.50 44.72
C THR A 21 2.70 -27.38 44.59
N LEU A 22 1.67 -27.38 45.43
CA LEU A 22 0.68 -26.29 45.51
C LEU A 22 1.31 -24.98 45.97
N ARG A 23 2.24 -25.02 46.95
CA ARG A 23 2.98 -23.83 47.39
C ARG A 23 3.88 -23.29 46.28
N ARG A 24 4.60 -24.16 45.55
CA ARG A 24 5.41 -23.78 44.38
C ARG A 24 4.56 -23.25 43.22
N ALA A 25 3.34 -23.75 43.04
CA ALA A 25 2.39 -23.23 42.05
C ALA A 25 1.87 -21.83 42.44
N SER A 26 1.69 -21.56 43.74
CA SER A 26 1.25 -20.24 44.26
C SER A 26 2.30 -19.12 44.11
N PHE A 27 3.58 -19.48 43.93
CA PHE A 27 4.69 -18.54 43.68
C PHE A 27 5.10 -18.44 42.20
N ARG A 28 4.38 -19.08 41.27
CA ARG A 28 4.62 -18.87 39.84
C ARG A 28 3.93 -17.58 39.43
N THR A 29 4.69 -16.67 38.82
CA THR A 29 4.11 -15.60 38.02
C THR A 29 3.08 -16.23 37.07
N PRO A 30 1.88 -15.64 36.93
CA PRO A 30 0.90 -16.16 35.99
C PRO A 30 1.56 -16.23 34.60
N PRO A 31 1.32 -17.29 33.82
CA PRO A 31 1.86 -17.37 32.47
C PRO A 31 1.41 -16.13 31.68
N PRO A 32 2.24 -15.60 30.77
CA PRO A 32 1.86 -14.45 29.97
C PRO A 32 0.53 -14.72 29.26
N PRO A 33 -0.35 -13.71 29.15
CA PRO A 33 -1.64 -13.90 28.49
C PRO A 33 -1.42 -14.45 27.09
N GLN A 34 -2.16 -15.50 26.73
CA GLN A 34 -2.03 -16.11 25.41
C GLN A 34 -2.85 -15.34 24.37
N PRO A 35 -2.37 -15.27 23.11
CA PRO A 35 -3.18 -14.88 21.96
C PRO A 35 -4.56 -15.56 21.95
N VAL A 36 -5.62 -14.82 21.57
CA VAL A 36 -6.98 -15.38 21.57
C VAL A 36 -7.11 -16.32 20.38
N LYS A 37 -7.66 -17.52 20.58
CA LYS A 37 -7.97 -18.42 19.47
C LYS A 37 -9.46 -18.32 19.13
N PRO A 38 -9.86 -17.79 17.96
CA PRO A 38 -11.26 -17.80 17.55
C PRO A 38 -11.81 -19.23 17.41
N PRO A 39 -13.12 -19.43 17.58
CA PRO A 39 -13.74 -20.75 17.42
C PRO A 39 -13.66 -21.22 15.96
N TYR A 40 -13.48 -22.52 15.77
CA TYR A 40 -13.44 -23.18 14.46
C TYR A 40 -14.20 -24.51 14.51
N LEU A 41 -14.75 -24.92 13.37
CA LEU A 41 -15.41 -26.23 13.24
C LEU A 41 -14.37 -27.34 13.04
N ILE A 42 -13.44 -27.15 12.10
CA ILE A 42 -12.40 -28.12 11.76
C ILE A 42 -11.03 -27.46 11.99
N PRO A 43 -10.21 -27.99 12.92
CA PRO A 43 -8.87 -27.44 13.18
C PRO A 43 -8.04 -27.38 11.90
N GLY A 44 -7.40 -26.24 11.65
CA GLY A 44 -6.49 -26.03 10.53
C GLY A 44 -7.16 -25.71 9.20
N ILE A 45 -8.44 -26.05 9.02
CA ILE A 45 -9.17 -25.87 7.74
C ILE A 45 -10.10 -24.66 7.80
N SER A 46 -10.89 -24.49 8.87
CA SER A 46 -11.94 -23.46 8.90
C SER A 46 -11.40 -22.03 8.72
N HIS A 47 -10.35 -21.66 9.43
CA HIS A 47 -9.77 -20.31 9.29
C HIS A 47 -9.02 -20.16 7.97
N LEU A 48 -8.37 -21.21 7.46
CA LEU A 48 -7.70 -21.18 6.16
C LEU A 48 -8.70 -20.93 5.03
N ALA A 49 -9.82 -21.65 5.01
CA ALA A 49 -10.89 -21.45 4.04
C ALA A 49 -11.49 -20.03 4.15
N ALA A 50 -11.74 -19.55 5.37
CA ALA A 50 -12.26 -18.21 5.59
C ALA A 50 -11.27 -17.13 5.12
N VAL A 51 -9.97 -17.29 5.37
CA VAL A 51 -8.93 -16.37 4.88
C VAL A 51 -8.80 -16.40 3.36
N LEU A 52 -9.04 -17.54 2.70
CA LEU A 52 -8.91 -17.66 1.24
C LEU A 52 -10.14 -17.17 0.46
N PHE A 53 -11.35 -17.40 0.99
CA PHE A 53 -12.59 -17.21 0.23
C PHE A 53 -13.54 -16.15 0.82
N SER A 54 -13.35 -15.74 2.06
CA SER A 54 -14.23 -14.80 2.77
C SER A 54 -13.46 -13.90 3.72
N THR A 55 -12.27 -13.47 3.28
CA THR A 55 -11.27 -12.74 4.08
C THR A 55 -11.88 -11.53 4.78
N GLU A 56 -12.63 -10.70 4.04
CA GLU A 56 -13.18 -9.46 4.55
C GLU A 56 -14.22 -9.70 5.63
N SER A 57 -15.26 -10.48 5.34
CA SER A 57 -16.34 -10.76 6.29
C SER A 57 -15.82 -11.47 7.53
N PHE A 58 -14.90 -12.42 7.35
CA PHE A 58 -14.25 -13.13 8.45
C PHE A 58 -13.48 -12.16 9.36
N LEU A 59 -12.56 -11.37 8.83
CA LEU A 59 -11.73 -10.47 9.64
C LEU A 59 -12.53 -9.33 10.28
N ARG A 60 -13.54 -8.78 9.61
CA ARG A 60 -14.45 -7.78 10.21
C ARG A 60 -15.21 -8.38 11.40
N SER A 61 -15.68 -9.62 11.30
CA SER A 61 -16.31 -10.32 12.42
C SER A 61 -15.36 -10.46 13.60
N LEU A 62 -14.10 -10.83 13.36
CA LEU A 62 -13.10 -10.96 14.42
C LEU A 62 -12.73 -9.60 15.04
N GLN A 63 -12.65 -8.54 14.22
CA GLN A 63 -12.41 -7.18 14.71
C GLN A 63 -13.51 -6.72 15.66
N ARG A 64 -14.78 -6.92 15.28
CA ARG A 64 -15.93 -6.59 16.14
C ARG A 64 -15.93 -7.37 17.46
N GLN A 65 -15.56 -8.65 17.41
CA GLN A 65 -15.59 -9.53 18.59
C GLN A 65 -14.40 -9.32 19.54
N PHE A 66 -13.21 -9.07 19.01
CA PHE A 66 -11.97 -9.13 19.79
C PHE A 66 -11.21 -7.80 19.90
N GLN A 67 -11.54 -6.77 19.12
CA GLN A 67 -11.05 -5.37 19.18
C GLN A 67 -9.63 -5.16 19.75
N GLY A 68 -8.65 -4.86 18.89
CA GLY A 68 -7.27 -4.53 19.28
C GLY A 68 -6.45 -5.70 19.87
N LYS A 69 -7.07 -6.87 20.08
CA LYS A 69 -6.39 -8.09 20.54
C LYS A 69 -5.60 -8.77 19.44
N ILE A 70 -4.62 -9.54 19.87
CA ILE A 70 -3.88 -10.49 19.03
C ILE A 70 -4.64 -11.81 19.02
N ILE A 71 -4.87 -12.34 17.83
CA ILE A 71 -5.51 -13.63 17.63
C ILE A 71 -4.55 -14.63 17.00
N THR A 72 -4.74 -15.91 17.28
CA THR A 72 -4.06 -17.02 16.60
C THR A 72 -5.05 -17.71 15.68
N LEU A 73 -4.75 -17.75 14.39
CA LEU A 73 -5.58 -18.48 13.43
C LEU A 73 -5.21 -19.97 13.45
N SER A 74 -6.21 -20.85 13.36
CA SER A 74 -5.98 -22.28 13.22
C SER A 74 -5.60 -22.59 11.78
N SER A 75 -4.33 -22.87 11.54
CA SER A 75 -3.77 -23.22 10.24
C SER A 75 -2.70 -24.31 10.38
N ILE A 76 -2.30 -24.93 9.26
CA ILE A 76 -1.23 -25.94 9.22
C ILE A 76 0.10 -25.36 9.74
N LEU A 77 0.39 -24.09 9.42
CA LEU A 77 1.49 -23.31 9.98
C LEU A 77 0.94 -22.27 10.95
N PRO A 78 1.54 -22.08 12.14
CA PRO A 78 1.08 -21.10 13.10
C PRO A 78 1.24 -19.66 12.56
N MET A 79 0.24 -18.82 12.79
CA MET A 79 0.26 -17.40 12.44
C MET A 79 -0.51 -16.59 13.47
N TYR A 80 0.05 -15.43 13.83
CA TYR A 80 -0.67 -14.42 14.60
C TYR A 80 -1.28 -13.38 13.68
N TYR A 81 -2.48 -12.92 14.02
CA TYR A 81 -3.09 -11.75 13.42
C TYR A 81 -3.30 -10.69 14.50
N VAL A 82 -2.73 -9.51 14.29
CA VAL A 82 -2.90 -8.38 15.20
C VAL A 82 -3.99 -7.50 14.62
N LEU A 83 -5.11 -7.44 15.32
CA LEU A 83 -6.17 -6.53 14.95
C LEU A 83 -5.66 -5.08 15.10
N PRO A 84 -6.02 -4.18 14.16
CA PRO A 84 -5.73 -2.75 14.26
C PRO A 84 -6.07 -2.20 15.65
N GLY A 85 -5.21 -1.29 16.14
CA GLY A 85 -5.22 -0.86 17.53
C GLY A 85 -3.81 -0.59 18.07
N GLU A 86 -3.67 -0.40 19.39
CA GLU A 86 -2.40 0.01 20.01
C GLU A 86 -1.24 -0.97 19.81
N ASN A 87 -1.54 -2.26 19.65
CA ASN A 87 -0.54 -3.31 19.46
C ASN A 87 0.21 -3.18 18.13
N ILE A 88 -0.39 -2.52 17.12
CA ILE A 88 0.29 -2.26 15.83
C ILE A 88 1.49 -1.32 16.00
N GLN A 89 1.34 -0.27 16.81
CA GLN A 89 2.47 0.60 17.09
C GLN A 89 3.61 -0.12 17.82
N ALA A 90 3.30 -1.10 18.67
CA ALA A 90 4.33 -1.89 19.34
C ALA A 90 5.15 -2.72 18.33
N ILE A 91 4.48 -3.30 17.34
CA ILE A 91 5.13 -4.05 16.24
C ILE A 91 6.03 -3.12 15.42
N PHE A 92 5.54 -1.92 15.08
CA PHE A 92 6.32 -0.95 14.31
C PHE A 92 7.53 -0.43 15.08
N ARG A 93 7.38 -0.07 16.35
CA ARG A 93 8.50 0.40 17.19
C ARG A 93 9.58 -0.68 17.37
N LYS A 94 9.19 -1.94 17.47
CA LYS A 94 10.12 -3.08 17.62
C LYS A 94 10.66 -3.61 16.29
N SER A 95 10.28 -3.00 15.16
CA SER A 95 10.75 -3.39 13.82
C SER A 95 12.21 -3.03 13.55
N ASP A 96 12.83 -2.21 14.41
CA ASP A 96 14.21 -1.76 14.22
C ASP A 96 15.21 -2.75 14.83
N ASP A 97 14.81 -3.48 15.88
CA ASP A 97 15.72 -4.37 16.62
C ASP A 97 15.53 -5.87 16.27
N ASN A 98 14.28 -6.35 16.28
CA ASN A 98 14.02 -7.80 16.39
C ASN A 98 12.88 -8.32 15.50
N LEU A 99 12.15 -7.45 14.80
CA LEU A 99 11.05 -7.87 13.91
C LEU A 99 11.43 -7.62 12.46
N LEU A 100 11.69 -8.69 11.71
CA LEU A 100 11.97 -8.65 10.27
C LEU A 100 10.67 -8.67 9.47
N PRO A 101 10.63 -8.15 8.23
CA PRO A 101 9.51 -8.36 7.33
C PRO A 101 9.22 -9.85 7.12
N ALA A 102 7.94 -10.20 7.02
CA ALA A 102 7.49 -11.54 6.69
C ALA A 102 6.45 -11.45 5.56
N PRO A 103 6.71 -12.00 4.36
CA PRO A 103 7.97 -12.64 3.92
C PRO A 103 9.19 -11.70 3.98
N SER A 104 10.40 -12.28 4.05
CA SER A 104 11.65 -11.51 3.94
C SER A 104 11.83 -10.92 2.53
N LEU A 105 12.86 -10.09 2.31
CA LEU A 105 13.15 -9.57 0.97
C LEU A 105 13.52 -10.72 0.01
N LEU A 106 14.38 -11.65 0.44
CA LEU A 106 14.74 -12.83 -0.35
C LEU A 106 13.52 -13.69 -0.68
N ASP A 107 12.70 -14.03 0.32
CA ASP A 107 11.47 -14.81 0.10
C ASP A 107 10.53 -14.10 -0.89
N SER A 108 10.39 -12.78 -0.77
CA SER A 108 9.56 -11.98 -1.68
C SER A 108 10.10 -12.04 -3.11
N LEU A 109 11.42 -11.91 -3.30
CA LEU A 109 12.06 -11.97 -4.61
C LEU A 109 11.94 -13.36 -5.23
N GLN A 110 12.15 -14.44 -4.49
CA GLN A 110 12.01 -15.81 -5.00
C GLN A 110 10.54 -16.17 -5.29
N ILE A 111 9.66 -15.97 -4.31
CA ILE A 111 8.26 -16.39 -4.40
C ILE A 111 7.50 -15.51 -5.39
N PHE A 112 7.62 -14.19 -5.29
CA PHE A 112 6.79 -13.27 -6.07
C PHE A 112 7.41 -12.94 -7.42
N PHE A 113 8.71 -12.65 -7.45
CA PHE A 113 9.36 -12.06 -8.61
C PHE A 113 10.26 -13.03 -9.38
N GLY A 114 10.35 -14.30 -8.95
CA GLY A 114 11.04 -15.35 -9.69
C GLY A 114 12.56 -15.21 -9.65
N LEU A 115 13.12 -14.74 -8.53
CA LEU A 115 14.56 -14.71 -8.32
C LEU A 115 15.15 -16.14 -8.45
N PRO A 116 16.18 -16.35 -9.28
CA PRO A 116 16.89 -17.61 -9.36
C PRO A 116 17.52 -18.03 -8.01
N ASP A 117 17.58 -19.33 -7.74
CA ASP A 117 18.14 -19.84 -6.48
C ASP A 117 19.64 -19.53 -6.31
N GLU A 118 20.38 -19.44 -7.42
CA GLU A 118 21.80 -19.04 -7.43
C GLU A 118 22.02 -17.61 -6.90
N ASP A 119 21.05 -16.71 -7.11
CA ASP A 119 21.12 -15.32 -6.66
C ASP A 119 20.79 -15.16 -5.17
N ALA A 120 20.29 -16.21 -4.49
CA ALA A 120 20.11 -16.19 -3.05
C ALA A 120 21.43 -15.99 -2.30
N ALA A 121 22.56 -16.37 -2.91
CA ALA A 121 23.91 -16.16 -2.36
C ALA A 121 24.28 -14.68 -2.19
N VAL A 122 23.62 -13.75 -2.88
CA VAL A 122 23.82 -12.31 -2.71
C VAL A 122 23.39 -11.83 -1.32
N PHE A 123 22.47 -12.53 -0.68
CA PHE A 123 22.01 -12.25 0.67
C PHE A 123 22.98 -12.80 1.72
N ASP A 124 24.26 -12.48 1.57
CA ASP A 124 25.36 -12.84 2.47
C ASP A 124 26.09 -11.60 2.98
N HIS A 125 26.53 -11.64 4.23
CA HIS A 125 27.19 -10.50 4.86
C HIS A 125 28.55 -10.16 4.25
N ILE A 126 29.33 -11.15 3.80
CA ILE A 126 30.67 -10.94 3.23
C ILE A 126 30.54 -10.25 1.88
N GLY A 127 29.66 -10.76 1.01
CA GLY A 127 29.39 -10.16 -0.30
C GLY A 127 28.95 -8.69 -0.19
N ILE A 128 27.99 -8.42 0.70
CA ILE A 128 27.48 -7.06 0.95
C ILE A 128 28.60 -6.14 1.48
N SER A 129 29.42 -6.60 2.43
CA SER A 129 30.52 -5.81 2.98
C SER A 129 31.61 -5.53 1.93
N HIS A 130 31.91 -6.48 1.05
CA HIS A 130 32.85 -6.28 -0.04
C HIS A 130 32.34 -5.20 -1.01
N PHE A 131 31.06 -5.26 -1.40
CA PHE A 131 30.42 -4.21 -2.18
C PHE A 131 30.52 -2.84 -1.49
N GLU A 132 30.24 -2.74 -0.20
CA GLU A 132 30.30 -1.49 0.56
C GLU A 132 31.71 -0.89 0.57
N GLN A 133 32.76 -1.72 0.69
CA GLN A 133 34.15 -1.28 0.65
C GLN A 133 34.56 -0.67 -0.70
N THR A 134 33.87 -1.01 -1.80
CA THR A 134 34.10 -0.36 -3.10
C THR A 134 33.55 1.07 -3.18
N ARG A 135 32.70 1.48 -2.23
CA ARG A 135 32.08 2.81 -2.21
C ARG A 135 32.91 3.78 -1.37
N ILE A 136 33.32 4.89 -1.99
CA ILE A 136 34.01 5.99 -1.29
C ILE A 136 33.09 6.64 -0.25
N ASP A 137 31.79 6.70 -0.52
CA ASP A 137 30.79 7.28 0.38
C ASP A 137 30.39 6.29 1.47
N THR A 138 30.99 6.44 2.65
CA THR A 138 30.76 5.58 3.83
C THR A 138 29.32 5.60 4.32
N ARG A 139 28.50 6.57 3.90
CA ARG A 139 27.05 6.58 4.20
C ARG A 139 26.33 5.37 3.63
N TYR A 140 26.90 4.65 2.67
CA TYR A 140 26.32 3.42 2.12
C TYR A 140 26.58 2.19 2.98
N HIS A 141 27.49 2.24 3.95
CA HIS A 141 27.76 1.11 4.85
C HIS A 141 26.54 0.78 5.71
N THR A 142 26.32 -0.51 5.94
CA THR A 142 25.17 -1.02 6.71
C THR A 142 25.63 -2.02 7.75
N HIS A 143 24.92 -2.05 8.88
CA HIS A 143 25.27 -2.86 10.03
C HIS A 143 24.00 -3.45 10.63
N HIS A 144 23.52 -4.55 10.04
CA HIS A 144 22.37 -5.30 10.52
C HIS A 144 22.69 -6.80 10.48
N SER A 145 22.18 -7.56 11.46
CA SER A 145 22.42 -9.01 11.62
C SER A 145 21.70 -9.90 10.59
N ASP A 146 20.75 -9.30 9.88
CA ASP A 146 20.04 -9.90 8.75
C ASP A 146 20.52 -9.27 7.43
N PRO A 147 20.97 -10.07 6.44
CA PRO A 147 21.49 -9.55 5.18
C PRO A 147 20.40 -8.92 4.30
N SER A 148 19.14 -9.42 4.36
CA SER A 148 18.01 -8.81 3.65
C SER A 148 17.80 -7.35 4.09
N ARG A 149 17.96 -7.05 5.38
CA ARG A 149 17.89 -5.69 5.94
C ARG A 149 18.98 -4.77 5.42
N ARG A 150 20.22 -5.26 5.31
CA ARG A 150 21.33 -4.50 4.73
C ARG A 150 21.04 -4.12 3.27
N VAL A 151 20.56 -5.07 2.47
CA VAL A 151 20.14 -4.79 1.09
C VAL A 151 19.02 -3.75 1.07
N MET A 152 17.94 -3.95 1.85
CA MET A 152 16.83 -2.99 1.94
C MET A 152 17.30 -1.58 2.36
N GLU A 153 18.27 -1.46 3.26
CA GLU A 153 18.85 -0.16 3.64
C GLU A 153 19.52 0.54 2.47
N HIS A 154 20.27 -0.18 1.62
CA HIS A 154 20.79 0.39 0.38
C HIS A 154 19.66 0.90 -0.52
N GLN A 155 18.60 0.11 -0.69
CA GLN A 155 17.43 0.53 -1.45
C GLN A 155 16.82 1.81 -0.89
N ARG A 156 16.66 1.90 0.44
CA ARG A 156 16.14 3.12 1.12
C ARG A 156 17.03 4.34 0.88
N LYS A 157 18.35 4.17 0.91
CA LYS A 157 19.32 5.24 0.61
C LYS A 157 19.15 5.73 -0.84
N ASP A 158 18.94 4.82 -1.79
CA ASP A 158 18.65 5.18 -3.19
C ASP A 158 17.33 5.97 -3.30
N PHE A 159 16.25 5.51 -2.67
CA PHE A 159 14.97 6.22 -2.64
C PHE A 159 15.10 7.63 -2.03
N ALA A 160 15.78 7.75 -0.89
CA ALA A 160 15.98 9.04 -0.24
C ALA A 160 16.80 10.01 -1.11
N LYS A 161 17.82 9.51 -1.83
CA LYS A 161 18.67 10.31 -2.71
C LYS A 161 17.93 10.79 -3.96
N TYR A 162 17.23 9.87 -4.63
CA TYR A 162 16.72 10.13 -5.99
C TYR A 162 15.24 10.44 -6.05
N LEU A 163 14.44 9.95 -5.10
CA LEU A 163 12.98 10.05 -5.10
C LEU A 163 12.48 10.90 -3.94
N SER A 164 13.22 11.97 -3.64
CA SER A 164 12.84 13.01 -2.68
C SER A 164 13.24 14.41 -3.18
N GLY A 165 12.70 15.44 -2.53
CA GLY A 165 13.13 16.83 -2.73
C GLY A 165 13.04 17.32 -4.18
N HIS A 166 14.12 17.93 -4.67
CA HIS A 166 14.21 18.46 -6.03
C HIS A 166 14.11 17.38 -7.11
N ASN A 167 14.80 16.25 -6.93
CA ASN A 167 14.85 15.16 -7.91
C ASN A 167 13.45 14.59 -8.16
N LEU A 168 12.69 14.32 -7.09
CA LEU A 168 11.31 13.85 -7.24
C LEU A 168 10.42 14.86 -7.98
N ARG A 169 10.56 16.16 -7.70
CA ARG A 169 9.79 17.19 -8.41
C ARG A 169 10.10 17.20 -9.90
N GLN A 170 11.36 17.08 -10.29
CA GLN A 170 11.76 16.96 -11.70
C GLN A 170 11.15 15.73 -12.36
N THR A 171 11.20 14.56 -11.71
CA THR A 171 10.54 13.35 -12.20
C THR A 171 9.02 13.55 -12.37
N MET A 172 8.36 14.26 -11.44
CA MET A 172 6.92 14.54 -11.54
C MET A 172 6.57 15.52 -12.66
N HIS A 173 7.45 16.46 -13.02
CA HIS A 173 7.27 17.29 -14.21
C HIS A 173 7.39 16.47 -15.50
N GLN A 174 8.38 15.58 -15.59
CA GLN A 174 8.53 14.67 -16.73
C GLN A 174 7.32 13.74 -16.86
N TYR A 175 6.89 13.14 -15.74
CA TYR A 175 5.65 12.35 -15.65
C TYR A 175 4.46 13.12 -16.20
N ALA A 176 4.27 14.37 -15.78
CA ALA A 176 3.17 15.20 -16.23
C ALA A 176 3.20 15.48 -17.74
N ASP A 177 4.38 15.72 -18.31
CA ASP A 177 4.53 15.97 -19.74
C ASP A 177 4.22 14.72 -20.57
N ILE A 178 4.67 13.54 -20.12
CA ILE A 178 4.36 12.26 -20.77
C ILE A 178 2.86 11.93 -20.64
N PHE A 179 2.27 12.16 -19.47
CA PHE A 179 0.84 11.97 -19.24
C PHE A 179 0.02 12.84 -20.21
N ARG A 180 0.34 14.14 -20.33
CA ARG A 180 -0.35 15.06 -21.25
C ARG A 180 -0.28 14.59 -22.70
N GLN A 181 0.90 14.14 -23.14
CA GLN A 181 1.10 13.61 -24.50
C GLN A 181 0.31 12.32 -24.74
N SER A 182 0.18 11.47 -23.71
CA SER A 182 -0.55 10.21 -23.78
C SER A 182 -2.07 10.42 -23.86
N VAL A 183 -2.58 11.46 -23.21
CA VAL A 183 -4.01 11.78 -23.22
C VAL A 183 -4.44 12.58 -24.45
N TRP A 184 -3.65 13.58 -24.85
CA TRP A 184 -3.92 14.42 -26.03
C TRP A 184 -2.68 14.48 -26.94
N PRO A 185 -2.51 13.52 -27.87
CA PRO A 185 -1.50 13.62 -28.91
C PRO A 185 -1.63 14.95 -29.66
N ARG A 186 -0.50 15.55 -30.08
CA ARG A 186 -0.46 16.92 -30.64
C ARG A 186 -1.40 17.14 -31.85
N ASP A 187 -1.78 16.06 -32.53
CA ASP A 187 -2.62 16.07 -33.73
C ASP A 187 -4.12 15.84 -33.46
N THR A 188 -4.55 15.75 -32.19
CA THR A 188 -5.98 15.60 -31.85
C THR A 188 -6.75 16.91 -31.99
N ASN A 189 -7.92 16.83 -32.64
CA ASN A 189 -8.77 17.99 -32.90
C ASN A 189 -9.37 18.51 -31.57
N ARG A 190 -9.29 19.82 -31.31
CA ARG A 190 -9.56 20.40 -29.98
C ARG A 190 -11.02 20.32 -29.50
N HIS A 191 -11.94 19.91 -30.35
CA HIS A 191 -13.39 19.92 -30.11
C HIS A 191 -14.03 18.53 -30.06
N GLU A 192 -13.26 17.45 -30.21
CA GLU A 192 -13.81 16.10 -30.26
C GLU A 192 -14.05 15.56 -28.84
N SER A 193 -15.26 15.06 -28.61
CA SER A 193 -15.57 14.22 -27.43
C SER A 193 -15.08 12.81 -27.71
N ILE A 194 -14.30 12.23 -26.80
CA ILE A 194 -13.88 10.84 -26.89
C ILE A 194 -14.71 10.03 -25.90
N HIS A 195 -15.42 9.03 -26.41
CA HIS A 195 -16.07 8.03 -25.57
C HIS A 195 -15.05 6.97 -25.15
N ILE A 196 -14.82 6.84 -23.86
CA ILE A 196 -13.92 5.85 -23.26
C ILE A 196 -14.78 4.82 -22.54
N PRO A 197 -14.77 3.54 -22.96
CA PRO A 197 -15.64 2.51 -22.39
C PRO A 197 -15.26 2.15 -20.95
N ASP A 198 -13.97 2.29 -20.59
CA ASP A 198 -13.47 1.95 -19.27
C ASP A 198 -12.43 2.96 -18.79
N LEU A 199 -12.86 3.85 -17.88
CA LEU A 199 -12.02 4.83 -17.19
C LEU A 199 -10.82 4.18 -16.50
N TYR A 200 -11.00 2.99 -15.92
CA TYR A 200 -9.95 2.34 -15.16
C TYR A 200 -8.80 1.95 -16.07
N ASN A 201 -9.06 1.17 -17.13
CA ASN A 201 -8.03 0.76 -18.07
C ASN A 201 -7.37 1.95 -18.77
N PHE A 202 -8.15 2.96 -19.15
CA PHE A 202 -7.61 4.18 -19.77
C PHE A 202 -6.60 4.89 -18.87
N LEU A 203 -6.97 5.20 -17.62
CA LEU A 203 -6.06 5.87 -16.69
C LEU A 203 -4.93 4.94 -16.24
N ARG A 204 -5.20 3.65 -16.04
CA ARG A 204 -4.20 2.65 -15.66
C ARG A 204 -3.04 2.62 -16.65
N ASP A 205 -3.34 2.53 -17.94
CA ASP A 205 -2.32 2.43 -18.98
C ASP A 205 -1.60 3.77 -19.18
N THR A 206 -2.32 4.88 -19.06
CA THR A 206 -1.75 6.25 -19.14
C THR A 206 -0.78 6.53 -18.01
N ILE A 207 -1.18 6.26 -16.76
CA ILE A 207 -0.35 6.46 -15.56
C ILE A 207 0.85 5.51 -15.61
N PHE A 208 0.63 4.24 -15.94
CA PHE A 208 1.70 3.24 -16.06
C PHE A 208 2.77 3.69 -17.05
N ARG A 209 2.36 4.13 -18.24
CA ARG A 209 3.28 4.63 -19.26
C ARG A 209 4.05 5.84 -18.78
N ALA A 210 3.37 6.83 -18.22
CA ALA A 210 4.00 8.05 -17.74
C ALA A 210 4.99 7.79 -16.60
N GLU A 211 4.67 6.90 -15.66
CA GLU A 211 5.57 6.53 -14.56
C GLU A 211 6.79 5.76 -15.05
N VAL A 212 6.60 4.78 -15.94
CA VAL A 212 7.71 4.00 -16.50
C VAL A 212 8.63 4.86 -17.35
N GLU A 213 8.11 5.68 -18.27
CA GLU A 213 8.96 6.55 -19.09
C GLU A 213 9.69 7.61 -18.25
N ALA A 214 9.03 8.18 -17.23
CA ALA A 214 9.67 9.18 -16.36
C ALA A 214 10.79 8.61 -15.47
N LEU A 215 10.77 7.31 -15.16
CA LEU A 215 11.76 6.65 -14.30
C LEU A 215 12.80 5.83 -15.08
N TYR A 216 12.32 4.98 -15.98
CA TYR A 216 13.09 3.99 -16.75
C TYR A 216 13.44 4.46 -18.18
N GLY A 217 12.85 5.56 -18.64
CA GLY A 217 13.11 6.12 -19.96
C GLY A 217 12.23 5.51 -21.06
N ASN A 218 12.10 6.22 -22.19
CA ASN A 218 11.27 5.81 -23.33
C ASN A 218 11.78 4.55 -24.03
N GLN A 219 13.09 4.26 -23.98
CA GLN A 219 13.67 3.06 -24.60
C GLN A 219 13.10 1.77 -24.00
N MET A 220 12.54 1.83 -22.79
CA MET A 220 11.83 0.69 -22.20
C MET A 220 10.66 0.23 -23.08
N PHE A 221 9.83 1.13 -23.59
CA PHE A 221 8.71 0.77 -24.45
C PHE A 221 9.11 0.51 -25.90
N GLU A 222 10.23 1.06 -26.36
CA GLU A 222 10.81 0.73 -27.67
C GLU A 222 11.32 -0.71 -27.70
N ALA A 223 12.06 -1.12 -26.65
CA ALA A 223 12.55 -2.49 -26.51
C ALA A 223 11.44 -3.49 -26.12
N CYS A 224 10.43 -3.02 -25.37
CA CYS A 224 9.37 -3.87 -24.81
C CYS A 224 7.97 -3.30 -25.08
N PRO A 225 7.45 -3.38 -26.32
CA PRO A 225 6.13 -2.83 -26.64
C PRO A 225 4.97 -3.46 -25.84
N SER A 226 5.11 -4.72 -25.41
CA SER A 226 4.09 -5.43 -24.62
C SER A 226 4.18 -5.19 -23.11
N LEU A 227 5.13 -4.36 -22.63
CA LEU A 227 5.44 -4.21 -21.21
C LEU A 227 4.21 -3.93 -20.35
N CYS A 228 3.36 -2.99 -20.77
CA CYS A 228 2.16 -2.59 -20.02
C CYS A 228 1.18 -3.77 -19.89
N ALA A 229 0.88 -4.45 -20.99
CA ALA A 229 -0.01 -5.60 -20.99
C ALA A 229 0.54 -6.77 -20.16
N ASP A 230 1.83 -7.07 -20.29
CA ASP A 230 2.48 -8.14 -19.53
C ASP A 230 2.56 -7.83 -18.03
N PHE A 231 2.78 -6.57 -17.65
CA PHE A 231 2.77 -6.14 -16.25
C PHE A 231 1.38 -6.33 -15.62
N TRP A 232 0.32 -5.85 -16.28
CA TRP A 232 -1.04 -5.96 -15.72
C TRP A 232 -1.56 -7.40 -15.74
N ALA A 233 -1.16 -8.22 -16.72
CA ALA A 233 -1.42 -9.65 -16.69
C ALA A 233 -0.71 -10.34 -15.50
N PHE A 234 0.52 -9.92 -15.16
CA PHE A 234 1.21 -10.38 -13.96
C PHE A 234 0.53 -9.89 -12.67
N TYR A 235 0.07 -8.64 -12.63
CA TYR A 235 -0.69 -8.09 -11.51
C TYR A 235 -1.96 -8.91 -11.22
N ASP A 236 -2.75 -9.22 -12.25
CA ASP A 236 -3.96 -10.06 -12.11
C ASP A 236 -3.62 -11.50 -11.66
N ALA A 237 -2.49 -12.03 -12.10
CA ALA A 237 -2.00 -13.35 -11.70
C ALA A 237 -1.36 -13.37 -10.29
N PHE A 238 -1.00 -12.21 -9.75
CA PHE A 238 -0.19 -12.09 -8.54
C PHE A 238 -0.79 -12.81 -7.33
N PRO A 239 -2.10 -12.75 -7.01
CA PRO A 239 -2.66 -13.46 -5.87
C PRO A 239 -2.47 -14.99 -5.94
N VAL A 240 -2.45 -15.56 -7.15
CA VAL A 240 -2.20 -16.99 -7.36
C VAL A 240 -0.73 -17.32 -7.11
N ILE A 241 0.18 -16.49 -7.64
CA ILE A 241 1.63 -16.65 -7.53
C ILE A 241 2.08 -16.45 -6.07
N SER A 242 1.62 -15.39 -5.41
CA SER A 242 1.99 -15.05 -4.04
C SER A 242 1.59 -16.10 -3.01
N ARG A 243 0.51 -16.86 -3.31
CA ARG A 243 0.06 -17.99 -2.48
C ARG A 243 0.80 -19.30 -2.78
N GLN A 244 1.72 -19.30 -3.74
CA GLN A 244 2.40 -20.51 -4.21
C GLN A 244 1.41 -21.61 -4.62
N SER A 245 0.34 -21.21 -5.30
CA SER A 245 -0.68 -22.15 -5.77
C SER A 245 -0.06 -23.20 -6.70
N LEU A 246 -0.59 -24.42 -6.73
CA LEU A 246 0.01 -25.54 -7.47
C LEU A 246 0.30 -25.18 -8.94
N GLN A 247 1.58 -25.10 -9.29
CA GLN A 247 2.02 -24.60 -10.61
C GLN A 247 1.40 -25.37 -11.78
N LEU A 248 1.16 -26.68 -11.63
CA LEU A 248 0.53 -27.51 -12.65
C LEU A 248 -0.88 -27.03 -13.03
N LEU A 249 -1.65 -26.53 -12.05
CA LEU A 249 -3.02 -26.05 -12.24
C LEU A 249 -3.07 -24.61 -12.73
N PHE A 250 -2.03 -23.81 -12.43
CA PHE A 250 -2.01 -22.37 -12.68
C PHE A 250 -0.87 -21.95 -13.62
N ARG A 251 -0.45 -22.82 -14.54
CA ARG A 251 0.69 -22.57 -15.45
C ARG A 251 0.59 -21.24 -16.19
N SER A 252 -0.61 -20.87 -16.66
CA SER A 252 -0.84 -19.60 -17.38
C SER A 252 -0.56 -18.38 -16.51
N HIS A 253 -0.81 -18.46 -15.20
CA HIS A 253 -0.56 -17.39 -14.25
C HIS A 253 0.93 -17.24 -14.03
N TYR A 254 1.65 -18.34 -13.76
CA TYR A 254 3.11 -18.31 -13.63
C TYR A 254 3.81 -17.82 -14.91
N ALA A 255 3.30 -18.18 -16.09
CA ALA A 255 3.83 -17.70 -17.36
C ALA A 255 3.71 -16.18 -17.57
N THR A 256 2.83 -15.48 -16.84
CA THR A 256 2.75 -14.00 -16.88
C THR A 256 4.01 -13.38 -16.26
N ARG A 257 4.50 -13.93 -15.14
CA ARG A 257 5.75 -13.54 -14.49
C ARG A 257 6.93 -13.72 -15.43
N ASP A 258 6.99 -14.84 -16.13
CA ASP A 258 8.08 -15.13 -17.07
C ASP A 258 8.07 -14.21 -18.30
N ARG A 259 6.89 -13.71 -18.73
CA ARG A 259 6.80 -12.70 -19.80
C ARG A 259 7.35 -11.35 -19.34
N ILE A 260 6.93 -10.87 -18.17
CA ILE A 260 7.39 -9.57 -17.67
C ILE A 260 8.89 -9.57 -17.32
N ILE A 261 9.43 -10.67 -16.79
CA ILE A 261 10.89 -10.83 -16.59
C ILE A 261 11.64 -10.74 -17.93
N ARG A 262 11.12 -11.39 -18.99
CA ARG A 262 11.72 -11.31 -20.33
C ARG A 262 11.75 -9.89 -20.89
N ASN A 263 10.76 -9.05 -20.61
CA ASN A 263 10.81 -7.64 -20.98
C ASN A 263 12.04 -6.95 -20.34
N PHE A 264 12.30 -7.14 -19.05
CA PHE A 264 13.49 -6.54 -18.41
C PHE A 264 14.81 -7.07 -18.98
N ILE A 265 14.89 -8.36 -19.31
CA ILE A 265 16.06 -8.96 -19.97
C ILE A 265 16.26 -8.33 -21.36
N ASN A 266 15.21 -8.20 -22.16
CA ASN A 266 15.28 -7.61 -23.49
C ASN A 266 15.70 -6.14 -23.46
N TRP A 267 15.10 -5.36 -22.56
CA TRP A 267 15.46 -3.95 -22.37
C TRP A 267 16.93 -3.78 -21.99
N ARG A 268 17.44 -4.59 -21.05
CA ARG A 268 18.85 -4.58 -20.70
C ARG A 268 19.75 -5.00 -21.85
N GLY A 269 19.38 -6.05 -22.59
CA GLY A 269 20.12 -6.50 -23.77
C GLY A 269 20.21 -5.42 -24.85
N ALA A 270 19.15 -4.63 -25.04
CA ALA A 270 19.12 -3.51 -25.97
C ALA A 270 20.07 -2.36 -25.58
N GLN A 271 20.46 -2.23 -24.30
CA GLN A 271 21.40 -1.19 -23.85
C GLN A 271 22.87 -1.45 -24.26
N GLY A 272 23.20 -2.65 -24.76
CA GLY A 272 24.43 -2.91 -25.52
C GLY A 272 25.77 -3.06 -24.76
N SER A 273 25.83 -2.86 -23.44
CA SER A 273 26.97 -3.23 -22.55
C SER A 273 26.68 -2.76 -21.10
N PRO A 274 27.44 -3.23 -20.08
CA PRO A 274 27.13 -2.95 -18.67
C PRO A 274 26.92 -1.47 -18.41
N ALA A 275 26.11 -1.13 -17.40
CA ALA A 275 25.77 0.25 -17.01
C ALA A 275 26.98 1.17 -16.70
N LEU A 276 28.21 0.65 -16.79
CA LEU A 276 29.50 1.34 -16.82
C LEU A 276 29.72 2.23 -18.06
N SER A 277 29.00 2.02 -19.17
CA SER A 277 29.20 2.77 -20.43
C SER A 277 28.51 4.13 -20.47
N PHE A 278 27.60 4.43 -19.53
CA PHE A 278 26.89 5.71 -19.49
C PHE A 278 27.44 6.61 -18.38
N PRO A 279 28.09 7.74 -18.70
CA PRO A 279 28.46 8.73 -17.70
C PRO A 279 27.25 9.09 -16.85
N SER A 280 27.43 9.21 -15.54
CA SER A 280 26.42 9.68 -14.58
C SER A 280 25.92 11.11 -14.87
N THR A 281 26.51 11.78 -15.86
CA THR A 281 26.35 13.19 -16.22
C THR A 281 25.50 13.44 -17.46
N THR A 282 25.03 12.43 -18.19
CA THR A 282 24.15 12.68 -19.35
C THR A 282 22.74 13.02 -18.87
N GLU A 283 22.25 14.20 -19.25
CA GLU A 283 20.83 14.62 -19.17
C GLU A 283 19.90 13.65 -19.92
N ASP A 284 20.46 12.80 -20.78
CA ASP A 284 19.75 11.73 -21.46
C ASP A 284 19.22 10.69 -20.46
N ILE A 285 17.89 10.71 -20.29
CA ILE A 285 17.11 9.78 -19.47
C ILE A 285 16.49 8.66 -20.30
N SER A 286 16.81 8.55 -21.59
CA SER A 286 16.15 7.59 -22.51
C SER A 286 16.31 6.13 -22.04
N TYR A 287 17.39 5.83 -21.32
CA TYR A 287 17.70 4.54 -20.70
C TYR A 287 17.51 4.52 -19.17
N GLY A 288 16.81 5.50 -18.65
CA GLY A 288 16.46 5.61 -17.24
C GLY A 288 17.18 6.74 -16.51
N THR A 289 16.48 7.24 -15.50
CA THR A 289 16.98 8.24 -14.56
C THR A 289 18.23 7.72 -13.81
N PRO A 290 19.01 8.61 -13.16
CA PRO A 290 20.09 8.18 -12.27
C PRO A 290 19.65 7.18 -11.20
N TYR A 291 18.39 7.21 -10.76
CA TYR A 291 17.79 6.22 -9.86
C TYR A 291 17.85 4.80 -10.43
N VAL A 292 17.31 4.60 -11.64
CA VAL A 292 17.23 3.28 -12.28
C VAL A 292 18.63 2.78 -12.64
N ARG A 293 19.49 3.66 -13.17
CA ARG A 293 20.87 3.30 -13.53
C ARG A 293 21.68 2.86 -12.30
N ASP A 294 21.62 3.59 -11.19
CA ASP A 294 22.36 3.23 -9.98
C ASP A 294 21.75 2.04 -9.24
N MET A 295 20.42 1.87 -9.29
CA MET A 295 19.75 0.66 -8.83
C MET A 295 20.33 -0.56 -9.55
N VAL A 296 20.37 -0.52 -10.88
CA VAL A 296 20.92 -1.60 -11.70
C VAL A 296 22.39 -1.87 -11.37
N ARG A 297 23.24 -0.83 -11.40
CA ARG A 297 24.68 -0.95 -11.06
C ARG A 297 24.92 -1.54 -9.68
N ARG A 298 24.07 -1.21 -8.71
CA ARG A 298 24.18 -1.76 -7.36
C ARG A 298 23.92 -3.26 -7.36
N HIS A 299 22.89 -3.75 -8.06
CA HIS A 299 22.61 -5.19 -8.11
C HIS A 299 23.68 -5.94 -8.91
N GLU A 300 24.22 -5.37 -9.98
CA GLU A 300 25.40 -5.90 -10.68
C GLU A 300 26.60 -6.03 -9.72
N ALA A 301 26.91 -4.96 -8.98
CA ALA A 301 28.04 -4.94 -8.05
C ALA A 301 27.85 -5.83 -6.80
N LEU A 302 26.61 -6.13 -6.43
CA LEU A 302 26.27 -7.12 -5.40
C LEU A 302 26.42 -8.56 -5.90
N GLY A 303 26.55 -8.78 -7.21
CA GLY A 303 26.77 -10.09 -7.82
C GLY A 303 25.51 -10.81 -8.28
N PHE A 304 24.39 -10.10 -8.49
CA PHE A 304 23.22 -10.71 -9.11
C PHE A 304 23.51 -11.09 -10.58
N SER A 305 22.98 -12.23 -11.00
CA SER A 305 22.89 -12.64 -12.40
C SER A 305 21.98 -11.68 -13.19
N GLU A 306 22.05 -11.72 -14.52
CA GLU A 306 21.14 -10.94 -15.38
C GLU A 306 19.65 -11.26 -15.11
N ALA A 307 19.35 -12.55 -14.87
CA ALA A 307 18.01 -12.99 -14.50
C ALA A 307 17.61 -12.48 -13.10
N GLY A 308 18.55 -12.47 -12.17
CA GLY A 308 18.38 -11.91 -10.83
C GLY A 308 18.08 -10.42 -10.85
N ILE A 309 18.83 -9.65 -11.64
CA ILE A 309 18.60 -8.21 -11.84
C ILE A 309 17.20 -7.98 -12.43
N ALA A 310 16.80 -8.74 -13.45
CA ALA A 310 15.46 -8.65 -14.04
C ALA A 310 14.35 -8.94 -13.03
N SER A 311 14.52 -9.95 -12.18
CA SER A 311 13.60 -10.27 -11.08
C SER A 311 13.50 -9.12 -10.06
N VAL A 312 14.64 -8.56 -9.65
CA VAL A 312 14.64 -7.42 -8.72
C VAL A 312 14.00 -6.18 -9.34
N MET A 313 14.29 -5.89 -10.61
CA MET A 313 13.68 -4.78 -11.35
C MET A 313 12.15 -4.91 -11.45
N LEU A 314 11.65 -6.11 -11.73
CA LEU A 314 10.22 -6.40 -11.66
C LEU A 314 9.67 -6.12 -10.26
N GLY A 315 10.39 -6.52 -9.22
CA GLY A 315 10.04 -6.21 -7.83
C GLY A 315 9.87 -4.70 -7.59
N TYR A 316 10.83 -3.88 -8.04
CA TYR A 316 10.77 -2.41 -7.93
C TYR A 316 9.58 -1.81 -8.68
N LEU A 317 9.37 -2.20 -9.94
CA LEU A 317 8.25 -1.71 -10.73
C LEU A 317 6.92 -2.12 -10.09
N PHE A 318 6.80 -3.38 -9.67
CA PHE A 318 5.60 -3.88 -9.04
C PHE A 318 5.24 -3.09 -7.78
N VAL A 319 6.19 -2.89 -6.85
CA VAL A 319 5.90 -2.14 -5.61
C VAL A 319 5.70 -0.65 -5.83
N GLY A 320 6.27 -0.07 -6.90
CA GLY A 320 6.07 1.33 -7.28
C GLY A 320 4.66 1.59 -7.81
N THR A 321 4.11 0.63 -8.56
CA THR A 321 2.95 0.86 -9.41
C THR A 321 1.67 0.15 -8.94
N ALA A 322 1.77 -1.08 -8.39
CA ALA A 322 0.64 -1.97 -8.11
C ALA A 322 -0.42 -1.40 -7.15
N ASN A 323 -0.01 -0.50 -6.25
CA ASN A 323 -0.91 0.19 -5.31
C ASN A 323 -1.16 1.65 -5.71
N THR A 324 -0.15 2.30 -6.29
CA THR A 324 -0.18 3.72 -6.64
C THR A 324 -1.17 4.01 -7.77
N VAL A 325 -1.13 3.21 -8.84
CA VAL A 325 -2.00 3.40 -10.00
C VAL A 325 -3.48 3.22 -9.64
N PRO A 326 -3.91 2.11 -9.00
CA PRO A 326 -5.30 1.97 -8.59
C PRO A 326 -5.75 3.08 -7.62
N ALA A 327 -4.89 3.50 -6.68
CA ALA A 327 -5.22 4.57 -5.75
C ALA A 327 -5.45 5.91 -6.46
N ALA A 328 -4.63 6.25 -7.47
CA ALA A 328 -4.83 7.44 -8.27
C ALA A 328 -6.18 7.40 -9.02
N ILE A 329 -6.54 6.25 -9.57
CA ILE A 329 -7.79 6.08 -10.32
C ILE A 329 -9.01 6.14 -9.39
N TRP A 330 -8.96 5.52 -8.21
CA TRP A 330 -10.00 5.66 -7.18
C TRP A 330 -10.18 7.10 -6.75
N MET A 331 -9.07 7.82 -6.54
CA MET A 331 -9.10 9.24 -6.19
C MET A 331 -9.77 10.07 -7.28
N VAL A 332 -9.40 9.85 -8.54
CA VAL A 332 -10.05 10.52 -9.69
C VAL A 332 -11.54 10.21 -9.74
N LEU A 333 -11.94 8.94 -9.60
CA LEU A 333 -13.36 8.56 -9.62
C LEU A 333 -14.15 9.29 -8.51
N HIS A 334 -13.69 9.24 -7.26
CA HIS A 334 -14.42 9.88 -6.15
C HIS A 334 -14.55 11.39 -6.33
N ILE A 335 -13.53 12.05 -6.89
CA ILE A 335 -13.60 13.47 -7.20
C ILE A 335 -14.63 13.73 -8.30
N LEU A 336 -14.54 13.03 -9.43
CA LEU A 336 -15.38 13.27 -10.61
C LEU A 336 -16.86 12.94 -10.41
N ARG A 337 -17.17 12.02 -9.49
CA ARG A 337 -18.56 11.65 -9.16
C ARG A 337 -19.33 12.75 -8.44
N ASP A 338 -18.62 13.65 -7.77
CA ASP A 338 -19.19 14.76 -7.01
C ASP A 338 -18.75 16.10 -7.63
N ALA A 339 -19.68 16.75 -8.34
CA ALA A 339 -19.44 18.02 -9.00
C ALA A 339 -19.04 19.14 -8.01
N SER A 340 -19.58 19.12 -6.80
CA SER A 340 -19.22 20.06 -5.74
C SER A 340 -17.78 19.84 -5.28
N LEU A 341 -17.40 18.59 -5.02
CA LEU A 341 -16.03 18.22 -4.66
C LEU A 341 -15.04 18.56 -5.77
N THR A 342 -15.37 18.27 -7.03
CA THR A 342 -14.58 18.65 -8.20
C THR A 342 -14.34 20.17 -8.24
N SER A 343 -15.39 20.97 -8.05
CA SER A 343 -15.29 22.43 -8.02
C SER A 343 -14.42 22.93 -6.87
N ARG A 344 -14.61 22.40 -5.65
CA ARG A 344 -13.85 22.77 -4.45
C ARG A 344 -12.36 22.45 -4.58
N ILE A 345 -12.02 21.27 -5.13
CA ILE A 345 -10.61 20.91 -5.39
C ILE A 345 -10.03 21.78 -6.50
N ARG A 346 -10.77 22.04 -7.59
CA ARG A 346 -10.29 22.97 -8.64
C ARG A 346 -10.01 24.35 -8.07
N SER A 347 -10.85 24.85 -7.17
CA SER A 347 -10.65 26.10 -6.45
C SER A 347 -9.39 26.05 -5.56
N GLU A 348 -9.25 25.01 -4.74
CA GLU A 348 -8.08 24.80 -3.86
C GLU A 348 -6.76 24.78 -4.63
N LEU A 349 -6.77 24.20 -5.84
CA LEU A 349 -5.59 24.04 -6.69
C LEU A 349 -5.39 25.19 -7.69
N GLY A 350 -6.24 26.21 -7.68
CA GLY A 350 -6.16 27.34 -8.62
C GLY A 350 -6.38 26.95 -10.09
N ILE A 351 -7.12 25.86 -10.34
CA ILE A 351 -7.50 25.39 -11.68
C ILE A 351 -8.66 26.24 -12.17
N LEU A 352 -8.34 27.44 -12.67
CA LEU A 352 -9.31 28.41 -13.14
C LEU A 352 -9.65 28.19 -14.62
N PRO A 353 -10.92 28.41 -15.03
CA PRO A 353 -11.28 28.49 -16.45
C PRO A 353 -10.40 29.54 -17.16
N GLY A 354 -9.99 29.26 -18.40
CA GLY A 354 -9.26 30.24 -19.20
C GLY A 354 -7.74 30.27 -19.02
N LYS A 355 -7.18 29.56 -18.03
CA LYS A 355 -5.73 29.49 -17.77
C LYS A 355 -5.26 28.05 -17.80
N GLN A 356 -4.08 27.79 -18.37
CA GLN A 356 -3.40 26.53 -18.15
C GLN A 356 -2.76 26.54 -16.75
N PRO A 357 -3.23 25.71 -15.81
CA PRO A 357 -2.64 25.67 -14.49
C PRO A 357 -1.25 25.04 -14.58
N GLN A 358 -0.26 25.67 -13.94
CA GLN A 358 1.08 25.11 -13.83
C GLN A 358 1.10 24.06 -12.72
N LEU A 359 1.83 22.96 -12.95
CA LEU A 359 2.01 21.96 -11.92
C LEU A 359 2.93 22.51 -10.81
N ASP A 360 2.39 22.66 -9.60
CA ASP A 360 3.15 22.91 -8.38
C ASP A 360 2.97 21.73 -7.42
N VAL A 361 3.91 20.79 -7.44
CA VAL A 361 3.91 19.61 -6.55
C VAL A 361 3.93 20.03 -5.06
N GLY A 362 4.57 21.16 -4.74
CA GLY A 362 4.63 21.69 -3.38
C GLY A 362 3.26 22.16 -2.87
N LEU A 363 2.46 22.78 -3.74
CA LEU A 363 1.06 23.13 -3.46
C LEU A 363 0.21 21.87 -3.25
N LEU A 364 0.29 20.89 -4.15
CA LEU A 364 -0.50 19.65 -4.06
C LEU A 364 -0.28 18.90 -2.74
N ILE A 365 0.96 18.85 -2.24
CA ILE A 365 1.30 18.16 -1.00
C ILE A 365 0.72 18.87 0.24
N LYS A 366 0.44 20.18 0.15
CA LYS A 366 -0.05 21.02 1.25
C LYS A 366 -1.56 21.29 1.21
N ALA A 367 -2.20 21.06 0.06
CA ALA A 367 -3.64 21.24 -0.16
C ALA A 367 -4.49 20.35 0.77
N PRO A 368 -5.16 20.89 1.81
CA PRO A 368 -5.83 20.09 2.83
C PRO A 368 -6.92 19.15 2.28
N LEU A 369 -7.84 19.64 1.44
CA LEU A 369 -8.95 18.85 0.92
C LEU A 369 -8.44 17.74 0.00
N LEU A 370 -7.57 18.07 -0.96
CA LEU A 370 -6.94 17.09 -1.83
C LEU A 370 -6.24 15.97 -1.02
N ASN A 371 -5.54 16.34 0.06
CA ASN A 371 -4.87 15.36 0.92
C ASN A 371 -5.83 14.57 1.82
N SER A 372 -6.98 15.12 2.17
CA SER A 372 -8.04 14.38 2.86
C SER A 372 -8.65 13.32 1.96
N VAL A 373 -8.98 13.67 0.72
CA VAL A 373 -9.42 12.72 -0.31
C VAL A 373 -8.39 11.61 -0.52
N TYR A 374 -7.12 11.96 -0.69
CA TYR A 374 -6.03 10.98 -0.81
C TYR A 374 -6.00 10.00 0.37
N ARG A 375 -6.13 10.49 1.61
CA ARG A 375 -6.11 9.64 2.81
C ARG A 375 -7.33 8.75 2.92
N GLU A 376 -8.49 9.25 2.52
CA GLU A 376 -9.75 8.51 2.50
C GLU A 376 -9.72 7.40 1.44
N VAL A 377 -9.15 7.67 0.26
CA VAL A 377 -8.93 6.66 -0.76
C VAL A 377 -8.01 5.56 -0.26
N LEU A 378 -6.88 5.91 0.38
CA LEU A 378 -5.99 4.90 0.97
C LEU A 378 -6.65 4.11 2.11
N ARG A 379 -7.54 4.75 2.89
CA ARG A 379 -8.29 4.09 3.96
C ARG A 379 -9.25 3.04 3.41
N LEU A 380 -9.94 3.34 2.32
CA LEU A 380 -11.01 2.51 1.74
C LEU A 380 -10.52 1.47 0.74
N HIS A 381 -9.62 1.86 -0.17
CA HIS A 381 -9.38 1.11 -1.40
C HIS A 381 -8.00 0.44 -1.44
N VAL A 382 -7.02 0.97 -0.70
CA VAL A 382 -5.66 0.41 -0.69
C VAL A 382 -5.49 -0.57 0.46
N ALA A 383 -5.70 -1.84 0.14
CA ALA A 383 -5.53 -2.97 1.05
C ALA A 383 -4.05 -3.35 1.26
N GLY A 384 -3.34 -2.58 2.09
CA GLY A 384 -2.00 -2.91 2.54
C GLY A 384 -1.99 -3.90 3.71
N THR A 385 -1.25 -5.00 3.57
CA THR A 385 -1.00 -5.98 4.65
C THR A 385 0.45 -5.86 5.11
N VAL A 386 0.66 -5.80 6.42
CA VAL A 386 1.98 -5.80 7.05
C VAL A 386 2.22 -7.13 7.72
N GLY A 387 3.30 -7.82 7.31
CA GLY A 387 3.80 -9.02 7.98
C GLY A 387 5.14 -8.78 8.67
N ARG A 388 5.32 -9.35 9.86
CA ARG A 388 6.58 -9.37 10.61
C ARG A 388 6.87 -10.75 11.19
N LYS A 389 8.13 -11.08 11.40
CA LYS A 389 8.57 -12.29 12.11
C LYS A 389 9.79 -11.96 12.96
N SER A 390 9.84 -12.49 14.18
CA SER A 390 11.04 -12.42 15.01
C SER A 390 11.89 -13.66 14.78
N PRO A 391 13.17 -13.53 14.36
CA PRO A 391 13.98 -14.70 14.02
C PRO A 391 14.47 -15.48 15.25
N LEU A 392 14.71 -14.78 16.36
CA LEU A 392 15.50 -15.33 17.48
C LEU A 392 14.74 -15.32 18.82
N HIS A 393 13.98 -14.26 19.11
CA HIS A 393 13.46 -14.03 20.46
C HIS A 393 11.94 -13.82 20.47
N GLY A 394 11.29 -14.18 21.57
CA GLY A 394 9.89 -13.82 21.77
C GLY A 394 9.73 -12.30 21.89
N VAL A 395 8.67 -11.74 21.30
CA VAL A 395 8.41 -10.29 21.33
C VAL A 395 7.20 -10.00 22.20
N GLN A 396 7.43 -9.37 23.35
CA GLN A 396 6.36 -8.91 24.23
C GLN A 396 5.64 -7.68 23.64
N LEU A 397 4.32 -7.66 23.66
CA LEU A 397 3.50 -6.54 23.19
C LEU A 397 2.95 -5.73 24.38
N ARG A 398 2.25 -4.62 24.10
CA ARG A 398 1.79 -3.67 25.13
C ARG A 398 0.82 -4.29 26.12
N ASP A 399 0.00 -5.23 25.67
CA ASP A 399 -0.96 -5.97 26.48
C ASP A 399 -0.33 -7.13 27.27
N GLY A 400 1.00 -7.22 27.30
CA GLY A 400 1.76 -8.23 28.03
C GLY A 400 1.87 -9.58 27.32
N ARG A 401 1.19 -9.77 26.18
CA ARG A 401 1.27 -11.01 25.39
C ARG A 401 2.62 -11.13 24.69
N VAL A 402 3.06 -12.36 24.44
CA VAL A 402 4.35 -12.64 23.79
C VAL A 402 4.12 -13.33 22.45
N LEU A 403 4.62 -12.72 21.38
CA LEU A 403 4.75 -13.37 20.07
C LEU A 403 5.92 -14.33 20.12
N LEU A 404 5.70 -15.59 19.74
CA LEU A 404 6.76 -16.60 19.67
C LEU A 404 7.74 -16.29 18.52
N PRO A 405 9.03 -16.64 18.67
CA PRO A 405 9.99 -16.57 17.56
C PRO A 405 9.56 -17.49 16.42
N GLU A 406 9.98 -17.14 15.20
CA GLU A 406 9.66 -17.82 13.95
C GLU A 406 8.18 -17.91 13.55
N VAL A 407 7.26 -17.39 14.38
CA VAL A 407 5.84 -17.31 14.02
C VAL A 407 5.54 -15.95 13.37
N PRO A 408 5.07 -15.92 12.11
CA PRO A 408 4.72 -14.67 11.46
C PRO A 408 3.51 -14.02 12.13
N VAL A 409 3.55 -12.70 12.21
CA VAL A 409 2.46 -11.85 12.63
C VAL A 409 2.00 -10.97 11.47
N MET A 410 0.70 -10.89 11.24
CA MET A 410 0.10 -10.10 10.16
C MET A 410 -0.90 -9.09 10.70
N SER A 411 -1.06 -7.98 9.98
CA SER A 411 -2.16 -7.03 10.18
C SER A 411 -2.45 -6.31 8.87
N SER A 412 -3.70 -5.88 8.68
CA SER A 412 -4.12 -5.18 7.47
C SER A 412 -4.62 -3.77 7.78
N SER A 413 -4.11 -2.77 7.06
CA SER A 413 -4.51 -1.37 7.26
C SER A 413 -5.98 -1.13 6.87
N TRP A 414 -6.49 -1.82 5.85
CA TRP A 414 -7.88 -1.67 5.41
C TRP A 414 -8.87 -2.13 6.48
N LEU A 415 -8.53 -3.15 7.27
CA LEU A 415 -9.36 -3.59 8.39
C LEU A 415 -9.45 -2.49 9.45
N GLY A 416 -8.33 -1.78 9.68
CA GLY A 416 -8.29 -0.64 10.59
C GLY A 416 -9.12 0.52 10.05
N GLY A 417 -9.07 0.73 8.73
CA GLY A 417 -9.91 1.67 8.01
C GLY A 417 -11.41 1.43 8.19
N LEU A 418 -11.86 0.19 8.36
CA LEU A 418 -13.28 -0.16 8.46
C LEU A 418 -13.79 -0.32 9.90
N ASP A 419 -13.06 0.22 10.88
CA ASP A 419 -13.43 0.15 12.28
C ASP A 419 -14.47 1.21 12.67
N GLU A 420 -15.74 0.80 12.76
CA GLU A 420 -16.88 1.64 13.15
C GLU A 420 -16.75 2.22 14.57
N SER A 421 -15.92 1.63 15.43
CA SER A 421 -15.69 2.13 16.79
C SER A 421 -14.66 3.26 16.83
N PHE A 422 -13.82 3.38 15.80
CA PHE A 422 -12.72 4.34 15.75
C PHE A 422 -13.00 5.54 14.84
N TRP A 423 -13.52 5.31 13.63
CA TRP A 423 -13.67 6.37 12.64
C TRP A 423 -14.92 7.21 12.88
N ASN A 424 -14.77 8.52 12.73
CA ASN A 424 -15.90 9.44 12.75
C ASN A 424 -16.83 9.13 11.57
N THR A 425 -18.13 9.12 11.83
CA THR A 425 -19.19 8.83 10.85
C THR A 425 -20.16 9.99 10.65
N GLY A 426 -19.83 11.18 11.16
CA GLY A 426 -20.66 12.37 11.05
C GLY A 426 -21.89 12.31 11.95
N ALA A 427 -22.96 12.98 11.51
CA ALA A 427 -24.26 12.92 12.17
C ALA A 427 -24.89 11.52 12.09
N THR A 428 -25.87 11.25 12.94
CA THR A 428 -26.75 10.09 12.83
C THR A 428 -28.14 10.56 12.43
N VAL A 429 -28.48 10.38 11.15
CA VAL A 429 -29.78 10.78 10.58
C VAL A 429 -30.69 9.56 10.56
N GLU A 430 -31.83 9.63 11.25
CA GLU A 430 -32.81 8.53 11.32
C GLU A 430 -32.21 7.18 11.79
N GLY A 431 -31.19 7.23 12.65
CA GLY A 431 -30.51 6.03 13.17
C GLY A 431 -29.42 5.48 12.25
N VAL A 432 -29.18 6.11 11.10
CA VAL A 432 -28.12 5.74 10.15
C VAL A 432 -26.99 6.78 10.22
N PRO A 433 -25.72 6.35 10.33
CA PRO A 433 -24.60 7.28 10.24
C PRO A 433 -24.55 7.97 8.87
N GLU A 434 -24.34 9.28 8.85
CA GLU A 434 -24.28 10.10 7.63
C GLU A 434 -23.14 9.66 6.70
N HIS A 435 -22.00 9.29 7.29
CA HIS A 435 -20.80 8.85 6.59
C HIS A 435 -20.29 7.52 7.13
N PRO A 436 -20.94 6.38 6.80
CA PRO A 436 -20.49 5.05 7.20
C PRO A 436 -19.01 4.81 6.86
N VAL A 437 -18.36 3.92 7.61
CA VAL A 437 -16.90 3.69 7.44
C VAL A 437 -16.56 3.01 6.11
N ASP A 438 -17.50 2.35 5.45
CA ASP A 438 -17.34 1.79 4.11
C ASP A 438 -17.73 2.76 2.99
N ALA A 439 -18.26 3.93 3.32
CA ALA A 439 -18.54 5.01 2.38
C ALA A 439 -17.38 6.00 2.29
N PHE A 440 -17.21 6.58 1.10
CA PHE A 440 -16.24 7.67 0.87
C PHE A 440 -16.76 8.98 1.48
N TRP A 441 -15.91 9.65 2.25
CA TRP A 441 -16.16 10.98 2.79
C TRP A 441 -14.92 11.86 2.64
N ALA A 442 -14.99 12.83 1.72
CA ALA A 442 -13.85 13.66 1.31
C ALA A 442 -13.23 14.43 2.48
N GLU A 443 -14.05 14.87 3.43
CA GLU A 443 -13.67 15.70 4.57
C GLU A 443 -13.28 14.88 5.82
N ARG A 444 -13.29 13.54 5.77
CA ARG A 444 -13.07 12.70 6.96
C ARG A 444 -11.77 13.03 7.71
N PHE A 445 -10.72 13.44 7.00
CA PHE A 445 -9.43 13.80 7.61
C PHE A 445 -9.27 15.30 7.87
N LEU A 446 -10.33 16.09 7.73
CA LEU A 446 -10.32 17.53 7.98
C LEU A 446 -10.96 17.86 9.31
N ALA A 447 -10.31 18.75 10.06
CA ALA A 447 -10.89 19.42 11.20
C ALA A 447 -11.20 20.88 10.83
N TYR A 448 -12.39 21.34 11.20
CA TYR A 448 -12.87 22.70 11.03
C TYR A 448 -13.01 23.35 12.42
N GLU A 449 -12.75 24.65 12.52
CA GLU A 449 -12.76 25.36 13.82
C GLU A 449 -14.17 25.57 14.38
N ASP A 450 -15.13 25.75 13.49
CA ASP A 450 -16.55 25.93 13.74
C ASP A 450 -17.31 24.60 13.95
N ASP A 451 -16.67 23.47 13.66
CA ASP A 451 -17.22 22.13 13.89
C ASP A 451 -16.28 21.31 14.80
N PRO A 452 -16.48 21.37 16.13
CA PRO A 452 -15.69 20.58 17.07
C PRO A 452 -15.81 19.07 16.86
N MET A 453 -16.86 18.57 16.18
CA MET A 453 -17.06 17.14 15.94
C MET A 453 -16.39 16.64 14.66
N SER A 454 -15.83 17.55 13.86
CA SER A 454 -15.04 17.23 12.67
C SER A 454 -13.74 16.48 12.98
N GLY A 455 -13.15 15.91 11.93
CA GLY A 455 -11.93 15.12 11.98
C GLY A 455 -12.18 13.61 12.00
N PRO A 456 -11.12 12.81 11.87
CA PRO A 456 -11.23 11.39 11.53
C PRO A 456 -11.61 10.49 12.71
N ILE A 457 -11.38 10.94 13.94
CA ILE A 457 -11.54 10.10 15.13
C ILE A 457 -12.91 10.34 15.73
N ARG A 458 -13.66 9.26 15.95
CA ARG A 458 -14.95 9.28 16.62
C ARG A 458 -14.80 9.75 18.06
N ARG A 459 -15.60 10.73 18.44
CA ARG A 459 -15.71 11.22 19.82
C ARG A 459 -16.88 10.51 20.50
N HIS A 460 -16.58 9.72 21.54
CA HIS A 460 -17.57 8.90 22.26
C HIS A 460 -18.27 9.64 23.41
N ASP A 461 -17.71 10.78 23.79
CA ASP A 461 -18.16 11.68 24.85
C ASP A 461 -19.31 12.61 24.43
N HIS A 462 -19.66 12.63 23.14
CA HIS A 462 -20.70 13.48 22.59
C HIS A 462 -21.73 12.66 21.81
N GLU A 463 -23.02 13.00 21.96
CA GLU A 463 -24.05 12.43 21.08
C GLU A 463 -23.85 12.96 19.65
N PRO A 464 -23.94 12.08 18.62
CA PRO A 464 -23.94 12.53 17.24
C PRO A 464 -25.08 13.50 16.98
N ALA A 465 -24.83 14.53 16.16
CA ALA A 465 -25.89 15.38 15.66
C ALA A 465 -26.98 14.52 14.97
N LYS A 466 -28.24 14.92 15.11
CA LYS A 466 -29.39 14.18 14.53
C LYS A 466 -29.82 14.72 13.16
N GLU A 467 -29.24 15.85 12.77
CA GLU A 467 -29.51 16.52 11.50
C GLU A 467 -28.33 16.37 10.56
N LYS A 468 -28.63 16.38 9.26
CA LYS A 468 -27.62 16.25 8.20
C LYS A 468 -26.67 17.45 8.22
N THR A 469 -25.38 17.19 8.06
CA THR A 469 -24.37 18.25 8.02
C THR A 469 -24.54 19.09 6.75
N ALA A 470 -24.42 20.41 6.87
CA ALA A 470 -24.46 21.29 5.71
C ALA A 470 -23.28 20.97 4.76
N PRO A 471 -23.50 20.98 3.42
CA PRO A 471 -22.41 20.81 2.48
C PRO A 471 -21.31 21.86 2.67
N LYS A 472 -20.06 21.43 2.63
CA LYS A 472 -18.91 22.33 2.76
C LYS A 472 -18.65 23.10 1.47
N THR A 473 -18.19 24.34 1.62
CA THR A 473 -17.81 25.23 0.51
C THR A 473 -16.28 25.33 0.39
N ALA A 474 -15.81 25.92 -0.71
CA ALA A 474 -14.37 26.19 -0.88
C ALA A 474 -13.81 27.12 0.22
N ASP A 475 -14.62 28.06 0.72
CA ASP A 475 -14.22 28.97 1.80
C ASP A 475 -14.09 28.27 3.16
N ASP A 476 -14.88 27.21 3.37
CA ASP A 476 -14.76 26.37 4.57
C ASP A 476 -13.49 25.53 4.49
N ASP A 477 -13.22 24.93 3.34
CA ASP A 477 -12.02 24.10 3.12
C ASP A 477 -10.73 24.90 3.22
N ALA A 478 -10.75 26.17 2.81
CA ALA A 478 -9.61 27.08 2.97
C ALA A 478 -9.20 27.27 4.44
N LYS A 479 -10.13 27.03 5.39
CA LYS A 479 -9.89 27.10 6.84
C LYS A 479 -9.64 25.72 7.46
N ALA A 480 -9.85 24.64 6.70
CA ALA A 480 -9.73 23.28 7.20
C ALA A 480 -8.29 22.89 7.49
N ARG A 481 -8.10 22.07 8.53
CA ARG A 481 -6.79 21.53 8.91
C ARG A 481 -6.77 20.02 8.75
N LEU A 482 -5.77 19.53 8.01
CA LEU A 482 -5.58 18.09 7.83
C LEU A 482 -5.09 17.42 9.13
N VAL A 483 -5.90 16.50 9.66
CA VAL A 483 -5.61 15.79 10.92
C VAL A 483 -4.79 14.53 10.67
N SER A 484 -3.63 14.44 11.33
CA SER A 484 -2.72 13.29 11.22
C SER A 484 -2.42 12.60 12.55
N ALA A 485 -2.75 13.24 13.68
CA ALA A 485 -2.47 12.71 15.01
C ALA A 485 -3.54 11.69 15.44
N GLY A 486 -3.14 10.66 16.19
CA GLY A 486 -4.05 9.67 16.81
C GLY A 486 -4.54 8.56 15.88
N ILE A 487 -4.32 8.65 14.56
CA ILE A 487 -4.81 7.67 13.58
C ILE A 487 -3.86 6.50 13.32
N GLN A 488 -2.62 6.52 13.81
CA GLN A 488 -1.54 5.58 13.45
C GLN A 488 -1.84 4.12 13.81
N ASN A 489 -2.80 3.87 14.71
CA ASN A 489 -3.24 2.54 15.11
C ASN A 489 -4.21 1.88 14.11
N HIS A 490 -4.88 2.69 13.28
CA HIS A 490 -5.94 2.27 12.37
C HIS A 490 -5.68 2.70 10.92
N TRP A 491 -4.75 3.62 10.70
CA TRP A 491 -4.36 4.12 9.39
C TRP A 491 -2.83 4.04 9.24
N PHE A 492 -2.38 3.03 8.48
CA PHE A 492 -0.97 2.77 8.20
C PHE A 492 -0.79 2.18 6.80
N PRO A 493 -1.30 2.83 5.73
CA PRO A 493 -1.29 2.27 4.38
C PRO A 493 0.14 2.02 3.83
N PHE A 494 1.14 2.72 4.36
CA PHE A 494 2.56 2.54 4.03
C PHE A 494 3.32 1.65 5.01
N GLY A 495 2.62 1.01 5.96
CA GLY A 495 3.21 0.28 7.07
C GLY A 495 3.89 1.20 8.09
N GLY A 496 4.83 0.64 8.86
CA GLY A 496 5.57 1.38 9.88
C GLY A 496 6.86 0.69 10.35
N GLY A 497 7.63 1.43 11.16
CA GLY A 497 8.98 1.06 11.63
C GLY A 497 10.00 0.99 10.48
N ALA A 498 11.12 0.29 10.69
CA ALA A 498 12.10 0.05 9.64
C ALA A 498 11.58 -0.73 8.43
N GLY A 499 10.36 -1.26 8.44
CA GLY A 499 9.71 -1.91 7.29
C GLY A 499 8.70 -1.00 6.56
N LYS A 500 8.68 0.30 6.84
CA LYS A 500 7.83 1.28 6.16
C LYS A 500 8.23 1.41 4.67
N CYS A 501 7.23 1.64 3.81
CA CYS A 501 7.42 1.84 2.37
C CYS A 501 8.39 3.01 2.09
N PRO A 502 9.53 2.79 1.41
CA PRO A 502 10.46 3.86 1.06
C PRO A 502 9.97 4.73 -0.09
N GLY A 503 9.05 4.23 -0.92
CA GLY A 503 8.46 4.93 -2.05
C GLY A 503 7.27 5.83 -1.71
N GLU A 504 6.95 6.07 -0.43
CA GLU A 504 5.78 6.85 -0.01
C GLU A 504 5.69 8.24 -0.69
N LEU A 505 6.82 8.94 -0.81
CA LEU A 505 6.86 10.26 -1.45
C LEU A 505 6.56 10.21 -2.95
N LEU A 506 7.12 9.21 -3.65
CA LEU A 506 6.84 8.97 -5.07
C LEU A 506 5.37 8.57 -5.27
N ALA A 507 4.86 7.63 -4.48
CA ALA A 507 3.48 7.16 -4.58
C ALA A 507 2.49 8.31 -4.34
N LYS A 508 2.68 9.07 -3.26
CA LYS A 508 1.85 10.24 -2.95
C LYS A 508 1.91 11.26 -4.08
N SER A 509 3.10 11.60 -4.58
CA SER A 509 3.24 12.59 -5.64
C SER A 509 2.54 12.14 -6.92
N THR A 510 2.72 10.89 -7.33
CA THR A 510 2.05 10.33 -8.52
C THR A 510 0.53 10.39 -8.41
N ILE A 511 -0.03 10.01 -7.26
CA ILE A 511 -1.49 10.04 -7.03
C ILE A 511 -2.03 11.48 -7.11
N LEU A 512 -1.40 12.43 -6.40
CA LEU A 512 -1.85 13.82 -6.36
C LEU A 512 -1.67 14.52 -7.72
N VAL A 513 -0.52 14.32 -8.38
CA VAL A 513 -0.22 14.88 -9.70
C VAL A 513 -1.20 14.33 -10.74
N THR A 514 -1.53 13.04 -10.69
CA THR A 514 -2.54 12.45 -11.59
C THR A 514 -3.90 13.09 -11.41
N ALA A 515 -4.38 13.24 -10.16
CA ALA A 515 -5.64 13.91 -9.90
C ALA A 515 -5.63 15.36 -10.43
N PHE A 516 -4.54 16.10 -10.19
CA PHE A 516 -4.35 17.44 -10.74
C PHE A 516 -4.41 17.45 -12.28
N LEU A 517 -3.70 16.54 -12.95
CA LEU A 517 -3.65 16.48 -14.41
C LEU A 517 -5.01 16.14 -15.01
N VAL A 518 -5.75 15.18 -14.44
CA VAL A 518 -7.12 14.89 -14.90
C VAL A 518 -8.01 16.12 -14.74
N LEU A 519 -7.97 16.79 -13.58
CA LEU A 519 -8.81 17.96 -13.31
C LEU A 519 -8.46 19.20 -14.14
N SER A 520 -7.20 19.31 -14.57
CA SER A 520 -6.69 20.45 -15.33
C SER A 520 -6.72 20.27 -16.84
N GLU A 521 -6.56 19.05 -17.33
CA GLU A 521 -6.48 18.75 -18.77
C GLU A 521 -7.79 18.21 -19.35
N LEU A 522 -8.68 17.68 -18.49
CA LEU A 522 -9.88 16.97 -18.91
C LEU A 522 -11.15 17.56 -18.30
N GLU A 523 -12.21 17.58 -19.11
CA GLU A 523 -13.58 17.54 -18.65
C GLU A 523 -14.08 16.11 -18.85
N VAL A 524 -14.51 15.47 -17.78
CA VAL A 524 -14.90 14.06 -17.77
C VAL A 524 -16.34 13.96 -17.30
N GLU A 525 -17.21 13.42 -18.14
CA GLU A 525 -18.59 13.08 -17.81
C GLU A 525 -18.69 11.56 -17.61
N ILE A 526 -19.14 11.12 -16.45
CA ILE A 526 -19.42 9.70 -16.20
C ILE A 526 -20.78 9.37 -16.80
N VAL A 527 -20.83 8.41 -17.72
CA VAL A 527 -22.04 8.09 -18.49
C VAL A 527 -23.17 7.60 -17.58
N ASP A 528 -22.85 6.80 -16.57
CA ASP A 528 -23.80 6.32 -15.55
C ASP A 528 -23.22 6.57 -14.15
N ASN A 529 -23.45 7.78 -13.63
CA ASN A 529 -22.91 8.20 -12.33
C ASN A 529 -23.57 7.45 -11.15
N GLU A 530 -24.81 7.00 -11.31
CA GLU A 530 -25.52 6.21 -10.30
C GLU A 530 -24.90 4.81 -10.18
N GLN A 531 -24.68 4.12 -11.29
CA GLN A 531 -24.04 2.80 -11.29
C GLN A 531 -22.59 2.88 -10.82
N ALA A 532 -21.87 3.96 -11.16
CA ALA A 532 -20.51 4.20 -10.69
C ALA A 532 -20.43 4.29 -9.15
N ALA A 533 -21.52 4.69 -8.47
CA ALA A 533 -21.60 4.78 -7.01
C ALA A 533 -21.40 3.46 -6.28
N PHE A 534 -21.82 2.36 -6.92
CA PHE A 534 -21.77 1.03 -6.35
C PHE A 534 -20.48 0.28 -6.74
N THR A 535 -19.51 0.98 -7.32
CA THR A 535 -18.23 0.38 -7.69
C THR A 535 -17.44 0.07 -6.42
N VAL A 536 -17.01 -1.18 -6.30
CA VAL A 536 -16.14 -1.66 -5.23
C VAL A 536 -14.83 -2.23 -5.80
N PRO A 537 -13.80 -2.45 -4.96
CA PRO A 537 -12.61 -3.16 -5.40
C PRO A 537 -12.92 -4.60 -5.83
N LYS A 538 -12.30 -5.06 -6.92
CA LYS A 538 -12.52 -6.39 -7.51
C LYS A 538 -12.35 -7.54 -6.51
N HIS A 539 -11.36 -7.46 -5.60
CA HIS A 539 -11.20 -8.49 -4.56
C HIS A 539 -10.31 -8.06 -3.39
N ARG A 540 -10.79 -8.17 -2.13
CA ARG A 540 -9.97 -8.07 -0.92
C ARG A 540 -9.50 -9.47 -0.47
N ALA A 541 -8.34 -9.92 -0.97
CA ALA A 541 -7.68 -11.17 -0.56
C ALA A 541 -6.56 -10.90 0.45
N LEU A 542 -6.26 -11.90 1.28
CA LEU A 542 -4.98 -11.97 1.98
C LEU A 542 -3.97 -12.88 1.22
N PRO A 543 -2.67 -12.56 1.26
CA PRO A 543 -2.09 -11.32 1.79
C PRO A 543 -2.22 -10.11 0.86
N PHE A 544 -2.52 -10.33 -0.42
CA PHE A 544 -2.61 -9.31 -1.46
C PHE A 544 -3.92 -9.46 -2.26
N GLY A 545 -4.69 -8.36 -2.37
CA GLY A 545 -5.92 -8.26 -3.15
C GLY A 545 -5.73 -7.46 -4.43
N SER A 546 -6.79 -7.36 -5.23
CA SER A 546 -6.84 -6.44 -6.36
C SER A 546 -7.50 -5.14 -5.92
N HIS A 547 -6.85 -4.03 -6.26
CA HIS A 547 -7.36 -2.68 -6.01
C HIS A 547 -8.12 -2.14 -7.23
N ALA A 548 -8.23 -2.91 -8.31
CA ALA A 548 -8.94 -2.50 -9.51
C ALA A 548 -10.45 -2.38 -9.29
N PHE A 549 -11.13 -1.64 -10.15
CA PHE A 549 -12.58 -1.62 -10.18
C PHE A 549 -13.12 -3.02 -10.48
N GLU A 550 -14.22 -3.39 -9.84
CA GLU A 550 -14.93 -4.63 -10.17
C GLU A 550 -15.63 -4.55 -11.54
N ARG A 551 -15.98 -3.34 -11.98
CA ARG A 551 -16.72 -3.08 -13.22
C ARG A 551 -16.07 -1.99 -14.04
N GLU A 552 -16.36 -2.02 -15.33
CA GLU A 552 -16.03 -0.94 -16.26
C GLU A 552 -16.88 0.30 -15.96
N ILE A 553 -16.29 1.48 -16.11
CA ILE A 553 -16.98 2.77 -15.96
C ILE A 553 -16.77 3.57 -17.25
N ALA A 554 -17.82 3.69 -18.05
CA ALA A 554 -17.77 4.47 -19.28
C ALA A 554 -17.80 5.97 -18.98
N VAL A 555 -16.98 6.73 -19.71
CA VAL A 555 -16.89 8.18 -19.59
C VAL A 555 -16.85 8.85 -20.96
N ARG A 556 -17.33 10.08 -21.05
CA ARG A 556 -17.02 10.99 -22.16
C ARG A 556 -15.97 11.98 -21.71
N VAL A 557 -14.91 12.12 -22.50
CA VAL A 557 -13.78 12.97 -22.19
C VAL A 557 -13.64 14.05 -23.24
N HIS A 558 -13.51 15.29 -22.77
CA HIS A 558 -13.18 16.44 -23.60
C HIS A 558 -11.90 17.08 -23.08
N ARG A 559 -11.16 17.71 -23.99
CA ARG A 559 -10.05 18.56 -23.59
C ARG A 559 -10.60 19.77 -22.84
N ARG A 560 -10.10 20.02 -21.62
CA ARG A 560 -10.44 21.25 -20.91
C ARG A 560 -9.80 22.43 -21.64
N LEU A 561 -10.63 23.23 -22.31
CA LEU A 561 -10.17 24.39 -23.07
C LEU A 561 -9.82 25.54 -22.11
N SER A 562 -8.70 26.22 -22.39
CA SER A 562 -8.35 27.50 -21.76
C SER A 562 -9.17 28.67 -22.34
N ALA A 563 -10.38 28.42 -22.84
CA ALA A 563 -11.34 29.42 -23.31
C ALA A 563 -12.72 29.08 -22.71
N PRO A 564 -13.58 30.08 -22.42
CA PRO A 564 -14.87 29.82 -21.80
C PRO A 564 -15.70 28.91 -22.71
N LEU A 565 -16.25 27.83 -22.14
CA LEU A 565 -17.28 27.02 -22.79
C LEU A 565 -18.49 27.93 -23.06
N CYS A 566 -19.03 27.91 -24.28
CA CYS A 566 -20.26 28.61 -24.61
C CYS A 566 -21.41 28.13 -23.70
N ASP A 567 -22.35 29.03 -23.41
CA ASP A 567 -23.42 28.94 -22.41
C ASP A 567 -24.35 27.71 -22.52
N GLU A 568 -24.22 26.89 -23.56
CA GLU A 568 -25.06 25.71 -23.79
C GLU A 568 -24.83 24.56 -22.78
N TRP A 569 -23.68 24.50 -22.10
CA TRP A 569 -23.35 23.36 -21.22
C TRP A 569 -23.64 23.56 -19.73
N VAL A 570 -23.70 24.81 -19.25
CA VAL A 570 -24.09 25.10 -17.85
C VAL A 570 -25.55 24.70 -17.60
N ALA A 571 -26.38 24.66 -18.66
CA ALA A 571 -27.77 24.24 -18.59
C ALA A 571 -27.98 22.71 -18.53
N ALA A 572 -26.96 21.89 -18.80
CA ALA A 572 -27.05 20.43 -18.77
C ALA A 572 -26.56 19.81 -17.45
N ALA A 573 -25.98 20.60 -16.55
CA ALA A 573 -25.49 20.17 -15.23
C ALA A 573 -26.26 20.78 -14.04
N ALA A 574 -27.37 21.47 -14.32
CA ALA A 574 -28.38 21.89 -13.34
C ALA A 574 -29.63 21.03 -13.55
#